data_AF-A0A971BJQ0-F1
#
_entry.id   AF-A0A971BJQ0-F1
#
_cell.length_a   1.000
_cell.length_b   1.000
_cell.length_c   1.000
_cell.angle_alpha   90.00
_cell.angle_beta   90.00
_cell.angle_gamma   90.00
#
_symmetry.space_group_name_H-M   'P 1'
#
loop_
_entity.id
_entity.type
_entity.pdbx_description
1 polymer ?
#
loop_
_entity_poly.entity_id
_entity_poly.type
_entity_poly.pdbx_seq_one_letter_code
_entity_poly.pdbx_strand_id
1 'polypeptide(L)'
;MLCKSGKLPKSKSGAYFSLFIGVILMAFGILGALLDIVQSYNLVMLLGMITGIGAVFLGGGVLTLYRLRFTPAKLREEEINRKDERNIQVTRASYAVSNAAASIMLGAMAFVLVYLDYIVPALIAVGVLCVQMIVFLISYRVIDKKM
;
A
#
# COMPACT_ATOMS: atom_id res chain seq x y z
N MET A 1 27.53 -24.20 -9.48
CA MET A 1 27.50 -22.72 -9.61
C MET A 1 26.67 -22.36 -10.83
N LEU A 2 25.50 -21.75 -10.65
CA LEU A 2 24.72 -21.18 -11.75
C LEU A 2 24.30 -19.77 -11.33
N CYS A 3 25.10 -18.79 -11.73
CA CYS A 3 24.70 -17.39 -11.78
C CYS A 3 23.51 -17.26 -12.74
N LYS A 4 22.29 -17.23 -12.21
CA LYS A 4 21.09 -16.89 -12.98
C LYS A 4 20.71 -15.45 -12.64
N SER A 5 21.21 -14.53 -13.47
CA SER A 5 20.63 -13.23 -13.81
C SER A 5 19.50 -12.71 -12.89
N GLY A 6 19.88 -11.88 -11.92
CA GLY A 6 19.38 -10.50 -11.84
C GLY A 6 17.88 -10.23 -11.63
N LYS A 7 17.06 -11.17 -11.19
CA LYS A 7 15.72 -10.86 -10.68
C LYS A 7 15.69 -11.15 -9.19
N LEU A 8 15.59 -10.09 -8.37
CA LEU A 8 15.32 -10.24 -6.94
C LEU A 8 14.09 -11.15 -6.77
N PRO A 9 14.11 -12.13 -5.86
CA PRO A 9 12.88 -12.86 -5.51
C PRO A 9 11.80 -11.82 -5.17
N LYS A 10 10.58 -12.02 -5.70
CA LYS A 10 9.47 -11.05 -5.64
C LYS A 10 9.20 -10.56 -4.20
N SER A 11 9.52 -11.39 -3.21
CA SER A 11 9.52 -11.08 -1.77
C SER A 11 10.51 -9.96 -1.36
N LYS A 12 11.74 -9.94 -1.90
CA LYS A 12 12.71 -8.85 -1.64
C LYS A 12 12.29 -7.54 -2.30
N SER A 13 11.79 -7.58 -3.54
CA SER A 13 11.32 -6.36 -4.23
C SER A 13 10.16 -5.69 -3.50
N GLY A 14 9.23 -6.47 -2.93
CA GLY A 14 8.15 -5.96 -2.10
C GLY A 14 8.64 -5.34 -0.79
N ALA A 15 9.64 -5.96 -0.15
CA ALA A 15 10.24 -5.42 1.07
C ALA A 15 11.01 -4.11 0.82
N TYR A 16 11.76 -3.98 -0.28
CA TYR A 16 12.39 -2.71 -0.65
C TYR A 16 11.37 -1.61 -0.96
N PHE A 17 10.26 -1.97 -1.61
CA PHE A 17 9.18 -1.02 -1.88
C PHE A 17 8.50 -0.54 -0.59
N SER A 18 8.24 -1.43 0.38
CA SER A 18 7.68 -1.04 1.68
C SER A 18 8.65 -0.16 2.47
N LEU A 19 9.96 -0.46 2.43
CA LEU A 19 10.98 0.39 3.04
C LEU A 19 10.99 1.80 2.42
N PHE A 20 10.97 1.89 1.08
CA PHE A 20 10.99 3.17 0.38
C PHE A 20 9.79 4.04 0.76
N ILE A 21 8.58 3.48 0.75
CA ILE A 21 7.36 4.18 1.19
C ILE A 21 7.48 4.61 2.65
N GLY A 22 7.96 3.70 3.51
CA GLY A 22 8.12 3.99 4.94
C GLY A 22 9.07 5.15 5.21
N VAL A 23 10.22 5.20 4.50
CA VAL A 23 11.17 6.33 4.59
C VAL A 23 10.51 7.63 4.17
N ILE A 24 9.79 7.66 3.05
CA ILE A 24 9.14 8.88 2.55
C ILE A 24 8.11 9.40 3.54
N LEU A 25 7.22 8.54 4.04
CA LEU A 25 6.19 8.93 5.00
C LEU A 25 6.81 9.44 6.31
N MET A 26 7.83 8.73 6.82
CA MET A 26 8.50 9.11 8.05
C MET A 26 9.26 10.43 7.87
N ALA A 27 9.98 10.62 6.76
CA ALA A 27 10.68 11.86 6.47
C ALA A 27 9.71 13.04 6.33
N PHE A 28 8.59 12.86 5.63
CA PHE A 28 7.56 13.90 5.47
C PHE A 28 6.96 14.32 6.82
N GLY A 29 6.60 13.36 7.67
CA GLY A 29 6.04 13.66 8.98
C GLY A 29 7.04 14.32 9.94
N ILE A 30 8.31 13.90 9.93
CA ILE A 30 9.37 14.49 10.77
C ILE A 30 9.77 15.88 10.27
N LEU A 31 9.97 16.06 8.96
CA LEU A 31 10.29 17.35 8.37
C LEU A 31 9.16 18.35 8.57
N GLY A 32 7.90 17.91 8.42
CA GLY A 32 6.74 18.75 8.68
C GLY A 32 6.66 19.24 10.13
N ALA A 33 7.07 18.40 11.09
CA ALA A 33 7.12 18.77 12.50
C ALA A 33 8.32 19.66 12.85
N LEU A 34 9.50 19.43 12.24
CA LEU A 34 10.72 20.19 12.52
C LEU A 34 10.73 21.59 11.89
N LEU A 35 10.11 21.74 10.73
CA LEU A 35 10.05 23.02 10.01
C LEU A 35 8.95 23.94 10.54
N ASP A 36 8.22 23.51 11.58
CA ASP A 36 7.13 24.25 12.24
C ASP A 36 6.13 24.85 11.24
N ILE A 37 5.93 24.16 10.10
CA ILE A 37 5.02 24.55 9.00
C ILE A 37 3.57 24.63 9.50
N VAL A 38 3.34 24.15 10.72
CA VAL A 38 2.07 23.74 11.25
C VAL A 38 1.96 24.16 12.71
N GLN A 39 1.30 25.28 12.98
CA GLN A 39 1.04 25.76 14.35
C GLN A 39 -0.18 25.11 15.01
N SER A 40 -1.02 24.39 14.25
CA SER A 40 -2.26 23.81 14.76
C SER A 40 -2.05 22.41 15.35
N TYR A 41 -2.54 22.19 16.57
CA TYR A 41 -2.51 20.90 17.27
C TYR A 41 -2.99 19.71 16.41
N ASN A 42 -4.08 19.90 15.67
CA ASN A 42 -4.66 18.86 14.81
C ASN A 42 -3.69 18.36 13.73
N LEU A 43 -2.92 19.28 13.17
CA LEU A 43 -1.99 18.98 12.09
C LEU A 43 -0.68 18.39 12.65
N VAL A 44 -0.25 18.77 13.86
CA VAL A 44 0.83 18.08 14.58
C VAL A 44 0.45 16.62 14.87
N MET A 45 -0.80 16.37 15.30
CA MET A 45 -1.31 15.01 15.50
C MET A 45 -1.33 14.21 14.19
N LEU A 46 -1.76 14.83 13.08
CA LEU A 46 -1.74 14.21 11.75
C LEU A 46 -0.31 13.83 11.31
N LEU A 47 0.67 14.73 11.49
CA LEU A 47 2.08 14.45 11.19
C LEU A 47 2.61 13.31 12.06
N GLY A 48 2.23 13.25 13.35
CA GLY A 48 2.51 12.13 14.24
C GLY A 48 1.94 10.79 13.74
N MET A 49 0.72 10.78 13.21
CA MET A 49 0.14 9.58 12.59
C MET A 49 0.89 9.15 11.33
N ILE A 50 1.27 10.10 10.46
CA ILE A 50 2.01 9.82 9.23
C ILE A 50 3.38 9.21 9.54
N THR A 51 4.09 9.74 10.54
CA THR A 51 5.37 9.15 10.98
C THR A 51 5.18 7.74 11.55
N GLY A 52 4.13 7.52 12.36
CA GLY A 52 3.78 6.21 12.90
C GLY A 52 3.50 5.16 11.82
N ILE A 53 2.71 5.52 10.79
CA ILE A 53 2.46 4.65 9.64
C ILE A 53 3.76 4.38 8.88
N GLY A 54 4.60 5.40 8.66
CA GLY A 54 5.92 5.25 8.05
C GLY A 54 6.81 4.24 8.78
N ALA A 55 6.80 4.28 10.12
CA ALA A 55 7.55 3.34 10.96
C ALA A 55 7.07 1.89 10.82
N VAL A 56 5.76 1.65 10.66
CA VAL A 56 5.21 0.31 10.42
C VAL A 56 5.71 -0.26 9.09
N PHE A 57 5.70 0.54 8.02
CA PHE A 57 6.19 0.12 6.71
C PHE A 57 7.71 -0.13 6.70
N LEU A 58 8.46 0.69 7.42
CA LEU A 58 9.89 0.49 7.63
C LEU A 58 10.18 -0.79 8.42
N GLY A 59 9.59 -0.93 9.60
CA GLY A 59 9.79 -2.10 10.47
C GLY A 59 9.37 -3.40 9.80
N GLY A 60 8.21 -3.42 9.14
CA GLY A 60 7.74 -4.58 8.37
C GLY A 60 8.70 -4.96 7.23
N GLY A 61 9.24 -3.97 6.51
CA GLY A 61 10.24 -4.17 5.46
C GLY A 61 11.54 -4.78 6.00
N VAL A 62 12.08 -4.24 7.09
CA VAL A 62 13.30 -4.74 7.75
C VAL A 62 13.09 -6.16 8.26
N LEU A 63 11.98 -6.44 8.94
CA LEU A 63 11.66 -7.78 9.45
C LEU A 63 11.54 -8.80 8.31
N THR A 64 10.94 -8.40 7.20
CA THR A 64 10.82 -9.26 6.01
C THR A 64 12.20 -9.57 5.44
N LEU A 65 13.07 -8.56 5.26
CA LEU A 65 14.45 -8.76 4.80
C LEU A 65 15.29 -9.60 5.76
N TYR A 66 15.09 -9.43 7.06
CA TYR A 66 15.75 -10.23 8.09
C TYR A 66 15.34 -11.71 7.98
N ARG A 67 14.05 -12.00 7.91
CA ARG A 67 13.55 -13.38 7.69
C ARG A 67 14.08 -13.98 6.39
N LEU A 68 14.15 -13.17 5.32
CA LEU A 68 14.73 -13.55 4.03
C LEU A 68 16.22 -13.94 4.11
N ARG A 69 16.97 -13.32 5.03
CA ARG A 69 18.40 -13.59 5.25
C ARG A 69 18.61 -14.89 6.04
N PHE A 70 17.82 -15.12 7.09
CA PHE A 70 18.07 -16.19 8.06
C PHE A 70 17.30 -17.49 7.81
N THR A 71 16.21 -17.50 7.04
CA THR A 71 15.40 -18.71 6.83
C THR A 71 15.08 -18.97 5.35
N PRO A 72 16.08 -19.27 4.51
CA PRO A 72 15.87 -19.44 3.07
C PRO A 72 15.07 -20.69 2.70
N ALA A 73 15.01 -21.70 3.57
CA ALA A 73 14.25 -22.93 3.31
C ALA A 73 12.73 -22.67 3.27
N LYS A 74 12.21 -21.93 4.25
CA LYS A 74 10.77 -21.56 4.32
C LYS A 74 10.33 -20.66 3.16
N LEU A 75 11.24 -19.89 2.57
CA LEU A 75 10.93 -19.06 1.41
C LEU A 75 10.59 -19.87 0.16
N ARG A 76 11.24 -21.02 -0.05
CA ARG A 76 10.95 -21.88 -1.19
C ARG A 76 9.58 -22.50 -1.06
N GLU A 77 9.22 -22.92 0.15
CA GLU A 77 7.88 -23.40 0.46
C GLU A 77 6.84 -22.31 0.26
N GLU A 78 7.08 -21.07 0.71
CA GLU A 78 6.19 -19.93 0.46
C GLU A 78 6.05 -19.59 -1.02
N GLU A 79 7.12 -19.68 -1.82
CA GLU A 79 7.07 -19.44 -3.26
C GLU A 79 6.25 -20.50 -4.00
N ILE A 80 6.33 -21.77 -3.59
CA ILE A 80 5.50 -22.85 -4.12
C ILE A 80 4.04 -22.59 -3.74
N ASN A 81 3.79 -22.30 -2.46
CA ASN A 81 2.44 -22.07 -1.95
C ASN A 81 1.78 -20.82 -2.58
N ARG A 82 2.56 -19.78 -2.94
CA ARG A 82 2.06 -18.60 -3.67
C ARG A 82 1.70 -18.88 -5.13
N LYS A 83 2.30 -19.89 -5.75
CA LYS A 83 2.06 -20.26 -7.14
C LYS A 83 0.96 -21.32 -7.30
N ASP A 84 0.50 -21.89 -6.19
CA ASP A 84 -0.64 -22.78 -6.15
C ASP A 84 -1.90 -22.06 -6.69
N GLU A 85 -2.61 -22.72 -7.59
CA GLU A 85 -3.82 -22.21 -8.23
C GLU A 85 -4.89 -21.81 -7.21
N ARG A 86 -5.05 -22.60 -6.15
CA ARG A 86 -6.02 -22.29 -5.09
C ARG A 86 -5.66 -20.99 -4.40
N ASN A 87 -4.39 -20.81 -4.06
CA ASN A 87 -3.93 -19.61 -3.37
C ASN A 87 -4.01 -18.38 -4.28
N ILE A 88 -3.76 -18.54 -5.59
CA ILE A 88 -3.95 -17.47 -6.58
C ILE A 88 -5.42 -17.04 -6.63
N GLN A 89 -6.37 -17.99 -6.66
CA GLN A 89 -7.80 -17.68 -6.69
C GLN A 89 -8.25 -16.97 -5.40
N VAL A 90 -7.85 -17.48 -4.23
CA VAL A 90 -8.14 -16.85 -2.94
C VAL A 90 -7.57 -15.43 -2.88
N THR A 91 -6.33 -15.24 -3.34
CA THR A 91 -5.68 -13.94 -3.38
C THR A 91 -6.40 -12.95 -4.30
N ARG A 92 -6.85 -13.40 -5.49
CA ARG A 92 -7.62 -12.54 -6.40
C ARG A 92 -8.98 -12.15 -5.78
N ALA A 93 -9.67 -13.10 -5.15
CA ALA A 93 -10.93 -12.84 -4.48
C ALA A 93 -10.77 -11.87 -3.30
N SER A 94 -9.72 -12.03 -2.48
CA SER A 94 -9.45 -11.10 -1.38
C SER A 94 -9.08 -9.70 -1.86
N TYR A 95 -8.34 -9.57 -2.97
CA TYR A 95 -8.11 -8.27 -3.60
C TYR A 95 -9.40 -7.63 -4.12
N ALA A 96 -10.31 -8.41 -4.70
CA ALA A 96 -11.60 -7.88 -5.16
C ALA A 96 -12.45 -7.37 -3.98
N VAL A 97 -12.56 -8.14 -2.90
CA VAL A 97 -13.31 -7.76 -1.70
C VAL A 97 -12.67 -6.54 -1.01
N SER A 98 -11.35 -6.52 -0.86
CA SER A 98 -10.66 -5.38 -0.24
C SER A 98 -10.78 -4.10 -1.08
N ASN A 99 -10.74 -4.21 -2.42
CA ASN A 99 -10.96 -3.07 -3.30
C ASN A 99 -12.40 -2.54 -3.21
N ALA A 100 -13.40 -3.42 -3.11
CA ALA A 100 -14.78 -3.03 -2.89
C ALA A 100 -14.96 -2.33 -1.53
N ALA A 101 -14.41 -2.92 -0.46
CA ALA A 101 -14.45 -2.31 0.88
C ALA A 101 -13.78 -0.94 0.92
N ALA A 102 -12.60 -0.79 0.28
CA ALA A 102 -11.90 0.49 0.17
C ALA A 102 -12.75 1.55 -0.57
N SER A 103 -13.44 1.15 -1.65
CA SER A 103 -14.32 2.04 -2.40
C SER A 103 -15.50 2.53 -1.56
N ILE A 104 -16.10 1.63 -0.76
CA ILE A 104 -17.20 1.97 0.16
C ILE A 104 -16.70 2.93 1.25
N MET A 105 -15.54 2.64 1.85
CA MET A 105 -14.94 3.49 2.88
C MET A 105 -14.62 4.89 2.34
N LEU A 106 -14.07 4.99 1.13
CA LEU A 106 -13.74 6.29 0.53
C LEU A 106 -15.01 7.07 0.16
N GLY A 107 -16.06 6.38 -0.29
CA GLY A 107 -17.38 6.99 -0.54
C GLY A 107 -18.00 7.52 0.76
N ALA A 108 -18.00 6.72 1.83
CA ALA A 108 -18.47 7.15 3.14
C ALA A 108 -17.67 8.35 3.66
N MET A 109 -16.35 8.36 3.47
CA MET A 109 -15.49 9.49 3.83
C MET A 109 -15.86 10.77 3.06
N ALA A 110 -16.18 10.67 1.77
CA ALA A 110 -16.65 11.82 0.99
C ALA A 110 -17.94 12.40 1.55
N PHE A 111 -18.92 11.57 1.93
CA PHE A 111 -20.16 12.04 2.57
C PHE A 111 -19.90 12.72 3.92
N VAL A 112 -19.03 12.16 4.75
CA VAL A 112 -18.65 12.78 6.04
C VAL A 112 -17.97 14.13 5.82
N LEU A 113 -17.11 14.25 4.82
CA LEU A 113 -16.43 15.51 4.50
C LEU A 113 -17.41 16.58 4.00
N VAL A 114 -18.41 16.22 3.19
CA VAL A 114 -19.49 17.14 2.80
C VAL A 114 -20.30 17.58 4.02
N TYR A 115 -20.64 16.66 4.91
CA TYR A 115 -21.38 16.97 6.14
C TYR A 115 -20.63 17.94 7.06
N LEU A 116 -19.29 17.91 7.05
CA LEU A 116 -18.42 18.79 7.81
C LEU A 116 -18.06 20.09 7.05
N ASP A 117 -18.75 20.41 5.94
CA ASP A 117 -18.48 21.55 5.06
C ASP A 117 -17.06 21.59 4.43
N TYR A 118 -16.34 20.46 4.44
CA TYR A 118 -15.05 20.31 3.76
C TYR A 118 -15.25 19.90 2.29
N ILE A 119 -15.79 20.82 1.49
CA ILE A 119 -16.15 20.58 0.08
C ILE A 119 -14.92 20.21 -0.77
N VAL A 120 -13.80 20.92 -0.63
CA VAL A 120 -12.60 20.67 -1.45
C VAL A 120 -12.03 19.27 -1.20
N PRO A 121 -11.79 18.82 0.05
CA PRO A 121 -11.39 17.44 0.34
C PRO A 121 -12.41 16.39 -0.14
N ALA A 122 -13.71 16.68 -0.03
CA ALA A 122 -14.75 15.77 -0.52
C ALA A 122 -14.68 15.56 -2.03
N LEU A 123 -14.48 16.63 -2.81
CA LEU A 123 -14.31 16.54 -4.27
C LEU A 123 -13.06 15.76 -4.65
N ILE A 124 -11.96 15.92 -3.91
CA ILE A 124 -10.73 15.13 -4.10
C ILE A 124 -11.02 13.65 -3.87
N ALA A 125 -11.72 13.30 -2.78
CA ALA A 125 -12.09 11.91 -2.49
C ALA A 125 -12.94 11.29 -3.62
N VAL A 126 -13.95 12.01 -4.11
CA VAL A 126 -14.76 11.56 -5.26
C VAL A 126 -13.91 11.41 -6.53
N GLY A 127 -12.99 12.34 -6.78
CA GLY A 127 -12.05 12.26 -7.90
C GLY A 127 -11.17 11.00 -7.83
N VAL A 128 -10.68 10.65 -6.64
CA VAL A 128 -9.90 9.43 -6.41
C VAL A 128 -10.73 8.17 -6.69
N LEU A 129 -12.01 8.12 -6.28
CA LEU A 129 -12.92 7.02 -6.63
C LEU A 129 -13.09 6.88 -8.14
N CYS A 130 -13.27 7.99 -8.86
CA CYS A 130 -13.40 7.96 -10.32
C CYS A 130 -12.14 7.40 -10.98
N VAL A 131 -10.95 7.84 -10.54
CA VAL A 131 -9.67 7.32 -11.04
C VAL A 131 -9.55 5.81 -10.74
N GLN A 132 -9.89 5.39 -9.53
CA GLN A 132 -9.87 3.97 -9.14
C GLN A 132 -10.76 3.12 -10.04
N MET A 133 -11.98 3.59 -10.36
CA MET A 133 -12.90 2.91 -11.29
C MET A 133 -12.35 2.85 -12.72
N ILE A 134 -11.75 3.92 -13.22
CA ILE A 134 -11.12 3.95 -14.56
C ILE A 134 -9.97 2.94 -14.63
N VAL A 135 -9.09 2.91 -13.62
CA VAL A 135 -7.97 1.97 -13.54
C VAL A 135 -8.48 0.53 -13.51
N PHE A 136 -9.55 0.26 -12.75
CA PHE A 136 -10.19 -1.06 -12.73
C PHE A 136 -10.72 -1.46 -14.11
N LEU A 137 -11.45 -0.58 -14.80
CA LEU A 137 -12.00 -0.85 -16.13
C LEU A 137 -10.91 -1.12 -17.18
N ILE A 138 -9.83 -0.33 -17.16
CA ILE A 138 -8.69 -0.53 -18.06
C ILE A 138 -8.03 -1.88 -17.75
N SER A 139 -7.77 -2.16 -16.48
CA SER A 139 -7.12 -3.40 -16.04
C SER A 139 -7.95 -4.63 -16.42
N TYR A 140 -9.27 -4.57 -16.20
CA TYR A 140 -10.20 -5.61 -16.59
C TYR A 140 -10.14 -5.88 -18.09
N ARG A 141 -10.27 -4.85 -18.93
CA ARG A 141 -10.20 -5.01 -20.40
C ARG A 141 -8.86 -5.55 -20.90
N VAL A 142 -7.74 -5.14 -20.29
CA VAL A 142 -6.40 -5.60 -20.69
C VAL A 142 -6.17 -7.06 -20.31
N ILE A 143 -6.66 -7.48 -19.15
CA ILE A 143 -6.53 -8.86 -18.67
C ILE A 143 -7.48 -9.77 -19.43
N ASP A 144 -8.73 -9.35 -19.64
CA ASP A 144 -9.75 -10.10 -20.37
C ASP A 144 -9.32 -10.37 -21.82
N LYS A 145 -8.75 -9.37 -22.52
CA LYS A 145 -8.18 -9.55 -23.86
C LYS A 145 -7.00 -10.54 -23.95
N LYS A 146 -6.35 -10.84 -22.82
CA LYS A 146 -5.18 -11.74 -22.76
C LYS A 146 -5.54 -13.16 -22.34
N MET A 147 -6.73 -13.36 -21.78
CA MET A 147 -7.28 -14.67 -21.44
C MET A 147 -8.06 -15.22 -22.63
#